data_AF-A0A2G9YNE9-F1
#
_entry.id   AF-A0A2G9YNE9-F1
#
_cell.length_a   1.000
_cell.length_b   1.000
_cell.length_c   1.000
_cell.angle_alpha   90.00
_cell.angle_beta   90.00
_cell.angle_gamma   90.00
#
_symmetry.space_group_name_H-M   'P 1'
#
loop_
_entity.id
_entity.type
_entity.pdbx_description
1 polymer ?
#
loop_
_entity_poly.entity_id
_entity_poly.type
_entity_poly.pdbx_seq_one_letter_code
_entity_poly.pdbx_strand_id
1 'polypeptide(L)' 'MTQKFNIEVEANTVEEAIRKVLKQLKLPRSKVKIEVLSDEEKGLFGMPGAKPAKVRVSMLKDKENA' A
#
# COMPACT_ATOMS: atom_id res chain seq x y z
N MET A 1 -16.03 -15.35 11.63
CA MET A 1 -14.57 -15.26 11.39
C MET A 1 -14.30 -14.04 10.53
N THR A 2 -13.73 -12.97 11.08
CA THR A 2 -13.36 -11.79 10.27
C THR A 2 -12.03 -12.08 9.57
N GLN A 3 -12.09 -12.60 8.34
CA GLN A 3 -10.91 -12.61 7.48
C GLN A 3 -10.53 -11.14 7.20
N LYS A 4 -9.45 -10.70 7.85
CA LYS A 4 -8.78 -9.44 7.53
C LYS A 4 -8.02 -9.68 6.22
N PHE A 5 -8.51 -9.11 5.13
CA PHE A 5 -7.81 -9.17 3.85
C PHE A 5 -6.90 -7.94 3.74
N ASN A 6 -5.59 -8.19 3.85
CA ASN A 6 -4.55 -7.18 3.68
C ASN A 6 -3.59 -7.60 2.58
N ILE A 7 -3.26 -6.66 1.71
CA ILE A 7 -2.32 -6.82 0.60
C ILE A 7 -1.13 -5.90 0.82
N GLU A 8 0.07 -6.41 0.61
CA GLU A 8 1.31 -5.65 0.72
C GLU A 8 1.88 -5.45 -0.68
N VAL A 9 2.27 -4.22 -1.00
CA VAL A 9 2.79 -3.85 -2.32
C VAL A 9 4.05 -3.02 -2.13
N GLU A 10 5.08 -3.38 -2.91
CA GLU A 10 6.35 -2.68 -2.99
C GLU A 10 6.44 -1.94 -4.32
N ALA A 11 6.92 -0.70 -4.30
CA ALA A 11 7.15 0.10 -5.50
C ALA A 11 8.29 1.10 -5.28
N ASN A 12 8.71 1.78 -6.36
CA ASN A 12 9.76 2.80 -6.27
C ASN A 12 9.41 3.98 -5.36
N THR A 13 8.11 4.26 -5.18
CA THR A 13 7.61 5.31 -4.28
C THR A 13 6.32 4.86 -3.59
N VAL A 14 6.02 5.42 -2.42
CA VAL A 14 4.80 5.19 -1.64
C VAL A 14 3.58 5.50 -2.51
N GLU A 15 3.61 6.61 -3.25
CA GLU A 15 2.53 6.98 -4.17
C GLU A 15 2.29 5.93 -5.25
N GLU A 16 3.34 5.39 -5.84
CA GLU A 16 3.22 4.37 -6.88
C GLU A 16 2.66 3.06 -6.32
N ALA A 17 3.12 2.67 -5.12
CA ALA A 17 2.61 1.50 -4.42
C ALA A 17 1.12 1.63 -4.12
N ILE A 18 0.69 2.80 -3.62
CA ILE A 18 -0.72 3.13 -3.36
C ILE A 18 -1.55 3.12 -4.65
N ARG A 19 -1.07 3.71 -5.74
CA ARG A 19 -1.80 3.69 -7.02
C ARG A 19 -1.95 2.28 -7.56
N LYS A 20 -0.87 1.48 -7.51
CA LYS A 20 -0.89 0.07 -7.95
C LYS A 20 -1.95 -0.73 -7.19
N VAL A 21 -1.96 -0.63 -5.87
CA VAL A 21 -2.89 -1.42 -5.05
C VAL A 21 -4.33 -0.94 -5.18
N LEU A 22 -4.59 0.38 -5.24
CA LEU A 22 -5.93 0.90 -5.49
C LEU A 22 -6.46 0.47 -6.87
N LYS A 23 -5.60 0.43 -7.89
CA LYS A 23 -5.96 -0.02 -9.25
C LYS A 23 -6.25 -1.53 -9.29
N GLN A 24 -5.48 -2.33 -8.58
CA GLN A 24 -5.71 -3.79 -8.46
C GLN A 24 -7.01 -4.10 -7.74
N LEU A 25 -7.26 -3.43 -6.61
CA LEU A 25 -8.46 -3.62 -5.81
C LEU A 25 -9.71 -2.98 -6.44
N LYS A 26 -9.53 -2.04 -7.39
CA LYS A 26 -10.61 -1.21 -7.96
C LYS A 26 -11.47 -0.54 -6.88
N LEU A 27 -10.87 -0.25 -5.73
CA LEU A 27 -11.53 0.40 -4.60
C LEU A 27 -10.93 1.79 -4.39
N PRO A 28 -11.73 2.78 -3.98
CA PRO A 28 -11.22 4.08 -3.60
C PRO A 28 -10.50 3.99 -2.25
N ARG A 29 -9.54 4.90 -2.04
CA ARG A 29 -8.82 5.07 -0.77
C ARG A 29 -9.71 5.22 0.47
N SER A 30 -10.97 5.62 0.30
CA SER A 30 -11.93 5.73 1.40
C SER A 30 -12.46 4.37 1.90
N LYS A 31 -12.37 3.31 1.09
CA LYS A 31 -12.81 1.95 1.43
C LYS A 31 -11.67 1.00 1.81
N VAL A 32 -10.46 1.54 1.92
CA VAL A 32 -9.28 0.77 2.27
C VAL A 32 -8.43 1.55 3.27
N LYS A 33 -7.82 0.86 4.22
CA LYS A 33 -6.84 1.42 5.13
C LYS A 33 -5.46 1.23 4.52
N ILE A 34 -4.75 2.33 4.27
CA ILE A 34 -3.38 2.32 3.75
C ILE A 34 -2.43 2.57 4.92
N GLU A 35 -1.44 1.70 5.09
CA GLU A 35 -0.41 1.78 6.11
C GLU A 35 0.96 1.73 5.41
N VAL A 36 1.77 2.78 5.55
CA VAL A 36 3.12 2.79 4.99
C VAL A 36 4.02 2.03 5.95
N LEU A 37 4.59 0.91 5.48
CA LEU A 37 5.51 0.08 6.25
C LEU A 37 6.96 0.57 6.09
N SER A 38 7.30 1.09 4.92
CA SER A 38 8.62 1.68 4.64
C SER A 38 8.49 2.78 3.59
N ASP A 39 9.13 3.90 3.85
CA ASP A 39 9.24 5.02 2.91
C ASP A 39 10.29 4.72 1.82
N GLU A 40 10.17 5.35 0.65
CA GLU A 40 11.22 5.25 -0.36
C GLU A 40 12.49 5.98 0.10
N GLU A 41 13.62 5.26 0.13
CA GLU A 41 14.91 5.92 0.29
C GLU A 41 15.45 6.23 -1.10
N LYS A 42 15.52 7.53 -1.42
CA LYS A 42 16.27 7.98 -2.59
C LYS A 42 17.76 7.89 -2.23
N GLY A 43 18.47 6.99 -2.90
CA GLY A 43 19.93 6.97 -2.85
C GLY A 43 20.45 8.36 -3.22
N LEU A 44 21.21 8.96 -2.32
CA LEU A 44 21.77 10.30 -2.54
C LEU A 44 23.12 10.16 -3.26
N PHE A 45 23.36 10.99 -4.27
CA PHE A 45 24.63 11.08 -5.02
C PHE A 45 25.20 9.75 -5.56
N GLY A 46 24.49 9.11 -6.50
CA GLY A 46 25.07 8.02 -7.29
C GLY A 46 25.39 6.73 -6.51
N MET A 47 24.93 6.62 -5.27
CA MET A 47 25.14 5.43 -4.45
C MET A 47 24.07 4.36 -4.72
N PRO A 48 24.46 3.09 -4.93
CA PRO A 48 23.51 1.98 -4.95
C PRO A 48 22.94 1.79 -3.54
N GLY A 49 21.71 2.24 -3.33
CA GLY A 49 21.05 2.15 -2.03
C GLY A 49 19.57 2.52 -2.04
N ALA A 50 18.96 2.65 -3.22
CA ALA A 50 17.55 2.97 -3.30
C ALA A 50 16.73 1.81 -2.73
N LYS A 51 16.02 2.05 -1.62
CA LYS A 51 15.07 1.07 -1.08
C LYS A 51 13.68 1.37 -1.63
N PRO A 52 12.96 0.36 -2.13
CA PRO A 52 11.59 0.54 -2.55
C PRO A 52 10.71 0.88 -1.35
N ALA A 53 9.71 1.71 -1.58
CA ALA A 53 8.64 1.92 -0.63
C ALA A 53 7.78 0.67 -0.50
N LYS A 54 7.29 0.42 0.71
CA LYS A 54 6.39 -0.69 1.02
C LYS A 54 5.15 -0.17 1.71
N VAL A 55 3.98 -0.52 1.17
CA VAL A 55 2.69 -0.16 1.75
C VAL A 55 1.84 -1.41 1.96
N ARG A 56 1.10 -1.42 3.05
CA ARG A 56 0.09 -2.43 3.38
C ARG A 56 -1.28 -1.80 3.25
N VAL A 57 -2.14 -2.44 2.48
CA VAL A 57 -3.52 -2.00 2.30
C VAL A 57 -4.47 -3.05 2.82
N SER A 58 -5.32 -2.67 3.76
CA SER A 58 -6.34 -3.54 4.33
C SER A 58 -7.71 -3.06 3.86
N MET A 59 -8.56 -3.96 3.37
CA MET A 59 -9.92 -3.57 3.04
C MET A 59 -10.66 -3.16 4.32
N LEU A 60 -11.21 -1.95 4.33
CA LEU A 60 -12.20 -1.56 5.33
C LEU A 60 -13.46 -2.31 4.91
N LYS A 61 -13.65 -3.52 5.45
CA LYS A 61 -14.99 -4.07 5.51
C LYS A 61 -15.79 -3.08 6.36
N ASP A 62 -16.53 -2.20 5.69
CA ASP A 62 -17.85 -1.85 6.20
C ASP A 62 -18.46 -3.19 6.59
N LYS A 63 -18.84 -3.33 7.86
CA LYS A 63 -19.60 -4.48 8.29
C LYS A 63 -20.74 -4.62 7.28
N GLU A 64 -20.64 -5.55 6.33
CA GLU A 64 -21.77 -5.99 5.55
C GLU A 64 -22.65 -6.75 6.54
N ASN A 65 -23.47 -5.95 7.21
CA ASN A 65 -24.92 -6.04 7.25
C ASN A 65 -25.48 -7.44 7.51
N ALA A 66 -26.12 -7.61 8.67
CA ALA A 66 -27.56 -7.83 8.79
C ALA A 66 -27.88 -8.20 10.24
#